data_AF-A0A182PM99-F1
#
_entry.id   AF-A0A182PM99-F1
#
_cell.length_a   1.000
_cell.length_b   1.000
_cell.length_c   1.000
_cell.angle_alpha   90.00
_cell.angle_beta   90.00
_cell.angle_gamma   90.00
#
_symmetry.space_group_name_H-M   'P 1'
#
loop_
_entity.id
_entity.type
_entity.pdbx_description
1 polymer ?
#
loop_
_entity_poly.entity_id
_entity_poly.type
_entity_poly.pdbx_seq_one_letter_code
_entity_poly.pdbx_strand_id
1 'polypeptide(L)'
;MAHPPATESDLSLETFLQRILQFNRKANETSAVKGVKLDFKSIGAFERSTDIIRASYDMAAFPTWINADILPGPVDNTATVPVDPTRFFAAARRLGKATLSIGWTTRWGPEFSDGSYTEPQVNSMIDTIRANGIDKVGNAITFPVRGGIVANSVNNMIRLFCALKDTNDVTFTIWSSANDAVNIEKLREFIFTTGLDRTYVDVPDDLHRKLHLDENSFSNTCKKTLQARCFD
;
A
#
# COMPACT_ATOMS: atom_id res chain seq x y z
N MET A 1 -13.25 -15.34 -2.29
CA MET A 1 -12.44 -14.16 -1.88
C MET A 1 -12.04 -14.36 -0.42
N ALA A 2 -10.96 -15.10 -0.16
CA ALA A 2 -10.59 -15.50 1.20
C ALA A 2 -9.43 -14.65 1.75
N HIS A 3 -9.29 -14.59 3.07
CA HIS A 3 -8.14 -13.99 3.74
C HIS A 3 -7.40 -15.09 4.52
N PRO A 4 -6.05 -15.14 4.47
CA PRO A 4 -5.27 -16.11 5.24
C PRO A 4 -5.67 -16.14 6.73
N PRO A 5 -5.73 -17.33 7.35
CA PRO A 5 -5.31 -18.64 6.80
C PRO A 5 -6.34 -19.30 5.88
N ALA A 6 -7.54 -18.74 5.72
CA ALA A 6 -8.53 -19.29 4.82
C ALA A 6 -8.11 -19.13 3.35
N THR A 7 -8.30 -20.18 2.57
CA THR A 7 -8.02 -20.22 1.13
C THR A 7 -9.30 -20.26 0.28
N GLU A 8 -10.46 -20.43 0.92
CA GLU A 8 -11.77 -20.54 0.28
C GLU A 8 -12.78 -19.57 0.89
N SER A 9 -13.76 -19.17 0.09
CA SER A 9 -14.86 -18.30 0.51
C SER A 9 -16.04 -18.49 -0.45
N ASP A 10 -17.25 -18.39 0.08
CA ASP A 10 -18.52 -18.44 -0.63
C ASP A 10 -18.79 -17.23 -1.54
N LEU A 11 -18.00 -16.17 -1.38
CA LEU A 11 -18.06 -14.97 -2.21
C LEU A 11 -17.02 -15.03 -3.33
N SER A 12 -17.48 -15.22 -4.56
CA SER A 12 -16.63 -15.13 -5.76
C SER A 12 -16.18 -13.68 -6.01
N LEU A 13 -15.06 -13.52 -6.73
CA LEU A 13 -14.58 -12.19 -7.15
C LEU A 13 -15.58 -11.49 -8.06
N GLU A 14 -16.14 -12.22 -9.04
CA GLU A 14 -17.15 -11.70 -9.95
C GLU A 14 -18.37 -11.16 -9.20
N THR A 15 -18.94 -11.97 -8.29
CA THR A 15 -20.12 -11.56 -7.52
C THR A 15 -19.81 -10.35 -6.64
N PHE A 16 -18.63 -10.30 -6.02
CA PHE A 16 -18.19 -9.15 -5.24
C PHE A 16 -18.13 -7.87 -6.09
N LEU A 17 -17.45 -7.92 -7.25
CA LEU A 17 -17.29 -6.77 -8.14
C LEU A 17 -18.62 -6.29 -8.73
N GLN A 18 -19.47 -7.22 -9.17
CA GLN A 18 -20.79 -6.89 -9.70
C GLN A 18 -21.69 -6.22 -8.65
N ARG A 19 -21.63 -6.65 -7.38
CA ARG A 19 -22.39 -6.02 -6.29
C ARG A 19 -21.94 -4.56 -6.08
N ILE A 20 -20.64 -4.30 -6.10
CA ILE A 20 -20.10 -2.93 -5.97
C ILE A 20 -20.49 -2.08 -7.17
N LEU A 21 -20.37 -2.61 -8.39
CA LEU A 21 -20.77 -1.91 -9.60
C LEU A 21 -22.26 -1.56 -9.59
N GLN A 22 -23.13 -2.50 -9.20
CA GLN A 22 -24.57 -2.26 -9.08
C GLN A 22 -24.89 -1.22 -8.01
N PHE A 23 -24.20 -1.25 -6.88
CA PHE A 23 -24.34 -0.25 -5.83
C PHE A 23 -23.92 1.14 -6.34
N ASN A 24 -22.75 1.26 -6.96
CA ASN A 24 -22.24 2.54 -7.48
C ASN A 24 -23.13 3.10 -8.59
N ARG A 25 -23.69 2.27 -9.47
CA ARG A 25 -24.63 2.72 -10.52
C ARG A 25 -25.95 3.26 -9.99
N LYS A 26 -26.32 2.90 -8.75
CA LYS A 26 -27.52 3.40 -8.06
C LYS A 26 -27.23 4.56 -7.12
N ALA A 27 -25.96 4.89 -6.91
CA ALA A 27 -25.58 6.01 -6.07
C ALA A 27 -25.95 7.32 -6.78
N ASN A 28 -26.82 8.12 -6.14
CA ASN A 28 -27.23 9.43 -6.67
C ASN A 28 -26.24 10.54 -6.33
N GLU A 29 -25.29 10.28 -5.44
CA GLU A 29 -24.27 11.22 -5.00
C GLU A 29 -22.88 10.61 -5.15
N THR A 30 -21.91 11.42 -5.60
CA THR A 30 -20.51 11.01 -5.78
C THR A 30 -19.84 10.60 -4.47
N SER A 31 -20.28 11.14 -3.32
CA SER A 31 -19.79 10.74 -1.98
C SER A 31 -20.20 9.32 -1.59
N ALA A 32 -21.24 8.77 -2.23
CA ALA A 32 -21.75 7.44 -1.93
C ALA A 32 -21.08 6.34 -2.75
N VAL A 33 -20.25 6.65 -3.75
CA VAL A 33 -19.57 5.61 -4.55
C VAL A 33 -18.45 4.94 -3.76
N LYS A 34 -18.25 3.64 -4.00
CA LYS A 34 -17.22 2.83 -3.35
C LYS A 34 -16.12 2.47 -4.35
N GLY A 35 -14.88 2.72 -3.96
CA GLY A 35 -13.71 2.14 -4.62
C GLY A 35 -13.47 0.69 -4.18
N VAL A 36 -12.53 0.02 -4.85
CA VAL A 36 -12.15 -1.37 -4.55
C VAL A 36 -10.64 -1.49 -4.38
N LYS A 37 -10.20 -2.19 -3.33
CA LYS A 37 -8.82 -2.64 -3.17
C LYS A 37 -8.79 -4.17 -3.22
N LEU A 38 -8.14 -4.74 -4.23
CA LEU A 38 -8.01 -6.18 -4.42
C LEU A 38 -6.62 -6.63 -3.94
N ASP A 39 -6.59 -7.43 -2.89
CA ASP A 39 -5.37 -7.96 -2.28
C ASP A 39 -5.02 -9.35 -2.81
N PHE A 40 -3.87 -9.48 -3.46
CA PHE A 40 -3.40 -10.72 -4.07
C PHE A 40 -2.22 -11.29 -3.28
N LYS A 41 -2.40 -12.53 -2.79
CA LYS A 41 -1.35 -13.29 -2.09
C LYS A 41 -0.53 -14.22 -2.99
N SER A 42 -0.91 -14.35 -4.27
CA SER A 42 -0.15 -15.14 -5.24
C SER A 42 -0.33 -14.64 -6.67
N ILE A 43 0.70 -14.81 -7.50
CA ILE A 43 0.65 -14.38 -8.91
C ILE A 43 -0.41 -15.17 -9.71
N GLY A 44 -0.56 -16.46 -9.44
CA GLY A 44 -1.56 -17.28 -10.13
C GLY A 44 -3.00 -16.85 -9.84
N ALA A 45 -3.29 -16.37 -8.62
CA ALA A 45 -4.59 -15.79 -8.30
C ALA A 45 -4.81 -14.46 -9.02
N PHE A 46 -3.79 -13.61 -9.13
CA PHE A 46 -3.91 -12.33 -9.82
C PHE A 46 -4.12 -12.50 -11.32
N GLU A 47 -3.30 -13.32 -11.98
CA GLU A 47 -3.40 -13.55 -13.42
C GLU A 47 -4.78 -14.13 -13.80
N ARG A 48 -5.29 -15.12 -13.07
CA ARG A 48 -6.65 -15.65 -13.30
C ARG A 48 -7.76 -14.64 -13.01
N SER A 49 -7.53 -13.72 -12.09
CA SER A 49 -8.49 -12.66 -11.77
C SER A 49 -8.56 -11.57 -12.83
N THR A 50 -7.53 -11.41 -13.68
CA THR A 50 -7.48 -10.27 -14.61
C THR A 50 -8.66 -10.22 -15.58
N ASP A 51 -9.08 -11.35 -16.14
CA ASP A 51 -10.22 -11.39 -17.06
C ASP A 51 -11.55 -11.17 -16.35
N ILE A 52 -11.70 -11.70 -15.12
CA ILE A 52 -12.88 -11.47 -14.28
C ILE A 52 -13.01 -9.98 -13.96
N ILE A 53 -11.93 -9.33 -13.54
CA ILE A 53 -11.97 -7.90 -13.19
C ILE A 53 -12.42 -7.06 -14.39
N ARG A 54 -11.84 -7.31 -15.58
CA ARG A 54 -12.18 -6.58 -16.82
C ARG A 54 -13.61 -6.79 -17.26
N ALA A 55 -14.17 -7.98 -17.03
CA ALA A 55 -15.54 -8.30 -17.42
C ALA A 55 -16.58 -7.79 -16.40
N SER A 56 -16.22 -7.74 -15.12
CA SER A 56 -17.18 -7.56 -14.03
C SER A 56 -17.17 -6.17 -13.38
N TYR A 57 -16.16 -5.32 -13.65
CA TYR A 57 -16.00 -4.02 -13.01
C TYR A 57 -15.52 -2.92 -13.97
N ASP A 58 -16.01 -1.70 -13.77
CA ASP A 58 -15.59 -0.52 -14.55
C ASP A 58 -14.48 0.24 -13.81
N MET A 59 -13.24 -0.18 -14.04
CA MET A 59 -12.06 0.45 -13.46
C MET A 59 -11.79 1.86 -13.99
N ALA A 60 -12.38 2.23 -15.13
CA ALA A 60 -12.23 3.58 -15.68
C ALA A 60 -13.14 4.57 -14.94
N ALA A 61 -14.33 4.12 -14.52
CA ALA A 61 -15.27 4.93 -13.75
C ALA A 61 -14.99 4.94 -12.24
N PHE A 62 -14.45 3.86 -11.68
CA PHE A 62 -14.34 3.70 -10.22
C PHE A 62 -12.91 3.43 -9.74
N PRO A 63 -12.47 4.12 -8.65
CA PRO A 63 -11.14 3.93 -8.09
C PRO A 63 -10.84 2.48 -7.73
N THR A 64 -9.73 1.96 -8.27
CA THR A 64 -9.30 0.57 -8.08
C THR A 64 -7.84 0.52 -7.65
N TRP A 65 -7.58 -0.20 -6.56
CA TRP A 65 -6.24 -0.53 -6.08
C TRP A 65 -5.96 -2.01 -6.31
N ILE A 66 -4.79 -2.31 -6.86
CA ILE A 66 -4.27 -3.67 -6.94
C ILE A 66 -3.16 -3.79 -5.91
N ASN A 67 -3.41 -4.57 -4.86
CA ASN A 67 -2.50 -4.74 -3.73
C ASN A 67 -1.76 -6.07 -3.80
N ALA A 68 -0.44 -6.03 -3.61
CA ALA A 68 0.39 -7.22 -3.47
C ALA A 68 1.70 -6.89 -2.76
N ASP A 69 2.20 -7.85 -1.99
CA ASP A 69 3.58 -7.84 -1.50
C ASP A 69 4.46 -8.49 -2.56
N ILE A 70 5.26 -7.68 -3.27
CA ILE A 70 6.01 -8.12 -4.46
C ILE A 70 7.50 -8.33 -4.20
N LEU A 71 7.98 -7.95 -3.00
CA LEU A 71 9.36 -8.12 -2.58
C LEU A 71 9.45 -8.70 -1.16
N PRO A 72 10.56 -9.36 -0.81
CA PRO A 72 10.81 -9.80 0.56
C PRO A 72 11.08 -8.59 1.47
N GLY A 73 10.42 -8.54 2.61
CA GLY A 73 10.53 -7.43 3.55
C GLY A 73 11.38 -7.70 4.78
N PRO A 74 11.34 -6.78 5.75
CA PRO A 74 12.16 -6.86 6.97
C PRO A 74 11.85 -8.06 7.84
N VAL A 75 12.79 -8.36 8.77
CA VAL A 75 12.69 -9.44 9.77
C VAL A 75 12.71 -10.84 9.14
N ASP A 76 13.45 -11.00 8.04
CA ASP A 76 13.73 -12.27 7.36
C ASP A 76 12.51 -13.18 7.24
N ASN A 77 11.40 -12.63 6.72
CA ASN A 77 10.18 -13.40 6.52
C ASN A 77 10.36 -14.43 5.39
N THR A 78 10.76 -15.64 5.76
CA THR A 78 10.85 -16.80 4.84
C THR A 78 9.55 -17.58 4.69
N ALA A 79 8.52 -17.27 5.50
CA ALA A 79 7.26 -18.00 5.52
C ALA A 79 6.29 -17.54 4.42
N THR A 80 6.45 -16.33 3.90
CA THR A 80 5.59 -15.77 2.84
C THR A 80 6.41 -15.58 1.57
N VAL A 81 5.95 -16.21 0.48
CA VAL A 81 6.53 -16.01 -0.85
C VAL A 81 5.94 -14.72 -1.46
N PRO A 82 6.76 -13.73 -1.82
CA PRO A 82 6.28 -12.54 -2.52
C PRO A 82 5.64 -12.89 -3.87
N VAL A 83 4.70 -12.06 -4.31
CA VAL A 83 4.13 -12.14 -5.66
C VAL A 83 5.22 -11.78 -6.67
N ASP A 84 5.35 -12.57 -7.74
CA ASP A 84 6.33 -12.31 -8.80
C ASP A 84 6.13 -10.89 -9.40
N PRO A 85 7.11 -9.98 -9.27
CA PRO A 85 6.91 -8.58 -9.62
C PRO A 85 6.75 -8.37 -11.13
N THR A 86 7.54 -9.07 -11.95
CA THR A 86 7.50 -8.90 -13.41
C THR A 86 6.16 -9.35 -13.98
N ARG A 87 5.67 -10.52 -13.54
CA ARG A 87 4.36 -11.03 -13.94
C ARG A 87 3.23 -10.18 -13.35
N PHE A 88 3.39 -9.68 -12.12
CA PHE A 88 2.43 -8.75 -11.51
C PHE A 88 2.26 -7.49 -12.37
N PHE A 89 3.35 -6.80 -12.71
CA PHE A 89 3.24 -5.58 -13.51
C PHE A 89 2.73 -5.86 -14.93
N ALA A 90 3.12 -6.98 -15.54
CA ALA A 90 2.57 -7.39 -16.83
C ALA A 90 1.05 -7.59 -16.77
N ALA A 91 0.55 -8.28 -15.73
CA ALA A 91 -0.88 -8.49 -15.51
C ALA A 91 -1.63 -7.18 -15.18
N ALA A 92 -1.05 -6.32 -14.34
CA ALA A 92 -1.62 -5.03 -13.98
C ALA A 92 -1.79 -4.10 -15.20
N ARG A 93 -0.83 -4.09 -16.13
CA ARG A 93 -0.96 -3.33 -17.39
C ARG A 93 -2.16 -3.76 -18.23
N ARG A 94 -2.53 -5.04 -18.21
CA ARG A 94 -3.71 -5.55 -18.93
C ARG A 94 -5.03 -5.05 -18.34
N LEU A 95 -5.04 -4.65 -17.07
CA LEU A 95 -6.23 -4.10 -16.40
C LEU A 95 -6.48 -2.63 -16.73
N GLY A 96 -5.47 -1.90 -17.19
CA GLY A 96 -5.55 -0.46 -17.45
C GLY A 96 -5.15 0.39 -16.23
N LYS A 97 -5.74 1.58 -16.11
CA LYS A 97 -5.37 2.54 -15.06
C LYS A 97 -5.88 2.04 -13.69
N ALA A 98 -4.95 1.77 -12.78
CA ALA A 98 -5.19 1.43 -11.39
C ALA A 98 -4.10 2.04 -10.50
N THR A 99 -4.41 2.24 -9.22
CA THR A 99 -3.38 2.55 -8.22
C THR A 99 -2.69 1.25 -7.80
N LEU A 100 -1.37 1.23 -7.89
CA LEU A 100 -0.57 0.08 -7.48
C LEU A 100 -0.29 0.21 -5.97
N SER A 101 -0.73 -0.78 -5.20
CA SER A 101 -0.48 -0.86 -3.76
C SER A 101 0.56 -1.95 -3.50
N ILE A 102 1.83 -1.61 -3.66
CA ILE A 102 2.92 -2.60 -3.76
C ILE A 102 3.82 -2.56 -2.53
N GLY A 103 3.90 -3.69 -1.82
CA GLY A 103 4.57 -3.80 -0.53
C GLY A 103 5.70 -4.81 -0.50
N TRP A 104 6.15 -5.05 0.71
CA TRP A 104 7.07 -6.12 1.04
C TRP A 104 6.38 -7.14 1.95
N THR A 105 6.72 -8.42 1.82
CA THR A 105 6.25 -9.42 2.77
C THR A 105 6.84 -9.11 4.15
N THR A 106 6.00 -9.01 5.17
CA THR A 106 6.47 -8.66 6.53
C THR A 106 6.14 -9.75 7.53
N ARG A 107 7.03 -9.94 8.51
CA ARG A 107 6.75 -10.66 9.75
C ARG A 107 6.97 -9.69 10.91
N TRP A 108 5.92 -9.43 11.67
CA TRP A 108 5.95 -8.53 12.83
C TRP A 108 4.87 -8.99 13.81
N GLY A 109 5.08 -8.71 15.08
CA GLY A 109 4.17 -9.08 16.15
C GLY A 109 4.80 -8.80 17.52
N PRO A 110 4.19 -9.26 18.62
CA PRO A 110 4.70 -8.99 19.97
C PRO A 110 6.15 -9.44 20.19
N GLU A 111 6.55 -10.52 19.50
CA GLU A 111 7.88 -11.13 19.59
C GLU A 111 8.91 -10.48 18.65
N PHE A 112 8.47 -9.67 17.70
CA PHE A 112 9.31 -9.01 16.69
C PHE A 112 9.03 -7.51 16.72
N SER A 113 9.75 -6.80 17.60
CA SER A 113 9.60 -5.36 17.82
C SER A 113 10.79 -4.55 17.30
N ASP A 114 11.78 -5.21 16.71
CA ASP A 114 12.95 -4.60 16.10
C ASP A 114 13.06 -4.95 14.61
N GLY A 115 13.34 -3.94 13.80
CA GLY A 115 13.37 -4.03 12.35
C GLY A 115 13.02 -2.70 11.66
N SER A 116 13.53 -2.56 10.45
CA SER A 116 13.32 -1.41 9.58
C SER A 116 13.32 -1.84 8.12
N TYR A 117 12.68 -1.05 7.25
CA TYR A 117 12.87 -1.14 5.81
C TYR A 117 14.27 -0.66 5.49
N THR A 118 15.17 -1.59 5.21
CA THR A 118 16.60 -1.33 4.99
C THR A 118 16.87 -0.67 3.65
N GLU A 119 18.05 -0.09 3.50
CA GLU A 119 18.49 0.51 2.25
C GLU A 119 18.46 -0.47 1.05
N PRO A 120 18.95 -1.72 1.16
CA PRO A 120 18.85 -2.69 0.07
C PRO A 120 17.40 -3.01 -0.33
N GLN A 121 16.47 -3.05 0.64
CA GLN A 121 15.05 -3.32 0.36
C GLN A 121 14.37 -2.16 -0.38
N VAL A 122 14.72 -0.92 -0.02
CA VAL A 122 14.25 0.28 -0.74
C VAL A 122 14.82 0.32 -2.15
N ASN A 123 16.13 0.04 -2.32
CA ASN A 123 16.75 -0.01 -3.64
C ASN A 123 16.10 -1.08 -4.53
N SER A 124 15.86 -2.27 -3.96
CA SER A 124 15.19 -3.36 -4.68
C SER A 124 13.80 -2.95 -5.17
N MET A 125 13.04 -2.18 -4.38
CA MET A 125 11.73 -1.67 -4.79
C MET A 125 11.85 -0.65 -5.93
N ILE A 126 12.77 0.31 -5.82
CA ILE A 126 13.03 1.31 -6.86
C ILE A 126 13.45 0.63 -8.17
N ASP A 127 14.40 -0.31 -8.10
CA ASP A 127 14.92 -1.04 -9.25
C ASP A 127 13.83 -1.89 -9.90
N THR A 128 13.01 -2.56 -9.08
CA THR A 128 11.86 -3.35 -9.55
C THR A 128 10.84 -2.50 -10.30
N ILE A 129 10.53 -1.30 -9.80
CA ILE A 129 9.62 -0.34 -10.45
C ILE A 129 10.18 0.11 -11.80
N ARG A 130 11.47 0.50 -11.84
CA ARG A 130 12.15 0.99 -13.05
C ARG A 130 12.36 -0.10 -14.10
N ALA A 131 12.81 -1.28 -13.69
CA ALA A 131 13.01 -2.43 -14.58
C ALA A 131 11.71 -2.86 -15.26
N ASN A 132 10.58 -2.69 -14.57
CA ASN A 132 9.25 -2.94 -15.12
C ASN A 132 8.58 -1.68 -15.68
N GLY A 133 9.33 -0.60 -15.92
CA GLY A 133 8.89 0.62 -16.62
C GLY A 133 7.67 1.32 -15.99
N ILE A 134 7.41 1.13 -14.70
CA ILE A 134 6.25 1.70 -14.01
C ILE A 134 6.42 3.22 -13.80
N ASP A 135 7.66 3.67 -13.68
CA ASP A 135 8.07 5.07 -13.71
C ASP A 135 7.74 5.78 -15.03
N LYS A 136 7.68 5.04 -16.15
CA LYS A 136 7.33 5.60 -17.47
C LYS A 136 5.83 5.68 -17.74
N VAL A 137 5.06 4.80 -17.10
CA VAL A 137 3.59 4.75 -17.28
C VAL A 137 2.89 5.76 -16.37
N GLY A 138 3.52 6.16 -15.26
CA GLY A 138 2.99 7.16 -14.34
C GLY A 138 1.78 6.68 -13.54
N ASN A 139 1.67 5.37 -13.28
CA ASN A 139 0.68 4.85 -12.34
C ASN A 139 0.84 5.53 -10.97
N ALA A 140 -0.27 5.83 -10.30
CA ALA A 140 -0.24 6.17 -8.88
C ALA A 140 0.25 4.95 -8.08
N ILE A 141 1.09 5.19 -7.08
CA ILE A 141 1.68 4.16 -6.24
C ILE A 141 1.39 4.51 -4.77
N THR A 142 0.87 3.54 -4.02
CA THR A 142 0.88 3.59 -2.57
C THR A 142 1.74 2.45 -2.04
N PHE A 143 2.63 2.75 -1.09
CA PHE A 143 3.45 1.75 -0.42
C PHE A 143 2.76 1.33 0.88
N PRO A 144 2.13 0.14 0.96
CA PRO A 144 1.67 -0.41 2.22
C PRO A 144 2.87 -0.75 3.11
N VAL A 145 3.01 -0.03 4.21
CA VAL A 145 4.12 -0.15 5.16
C VAL A 145 3.59 -0.42 6.56
N ARG A 146 4.23 -1.36 7.26
CA ARG A 146 3.77 -1.79 8.58
C ARG A 146 4.20 -0.79 9.65
N GLY A 147 3.27 -0.35 10.50
CA GLY A 147 3.46 0.75 11.44
C GLY A 147 4.69 0.60 12.35
N GLY A 148 4.89 -0.58 12.94
CA GLY A 148 6.04 -0.85 13.80
C GLY A 148 7.39 -0.79 13.10
N ILE A 149 7.43 -1.16 11.82
CA ILE A 149 8.65 -1.17 11.01
C ILE A 149 8.93 0.23 10.43
N VAL A 150 7.90 0.89 9.89
CA VAL A 150 8.06 2.19 9.22
C VAL A 150 8.45 3.30 10.19
N ALA A 151 8.01 3.20 11.45
CA ALA A 151 8.45 4.06 12.54
C ALA A 151 9.98 4.10 12.69
N ASN A 152 10.69 3.03 12.33
CA ASN A 152 12.15 2.96 12.36
C ASN A 152 12.81 3.24 10.99
N SER A 153 12.06 3.70 9.99
CA SER A 153 12.49 3.70 8.58
C SER A 153 12.33 5.05 7.87
N VAL A 154 12.18 6.16 8.61
CA VAL A 154 11.84 7.49 8.07
C VAL A 154 12.75 7.90 6.90
N ASN A 155 14.07 7.86 7.07
CA ASN A 155 15.03 8.26 6.03
C ASN A 155 14.94 7.38 4.77
N ASN A 156 14.77 6.07 4.95
CA ASN A 156 14.67 5.13 3.83
C ASN A 156 13.37 5.32 3.04
N MET A 157 12.27 5.65 3.71
CA MET A 157 11.01 5.99 3.04
C MET A 157 11.05 7.36 2.35
N ILE A 158 11.72 8.36 2.92
CA ILE A 158 11.99 9.64 2.24
C ILE A 158 12.75 9.37 0.94
N ARG A 159 13.82 8.57 0.99
CA ARG A 159 14.58 8.21 -0.21
C ARG A 159 13.72 7.52 -1.27
N LEU A 160 12.88 6.56 -0.86
CA LEU A 160 11.94 5.89 -1.76
C LEU A 160 11.02 6.89 -2.47
N PHE A 161 10.43 7.81 -1.71
CA PHE A 161 9.61 8.89 -2.25
C PHE A 161 10.40 9.76 -3.23
N CYS A 162 11.56 10.26 -2.83
CA CYS A 162 12.37 11.16 -3.65
C CYS A 162 12.83 10.51 -4.96
N ALA A 163 13.05 9.19 -4.98
CA ALA A 163 13.45 8.46 -6.18
C ALA A 163 12.33 8.33 -7.24
N LEU A 164 11.06 8.53 -6.86
CA LEU A 164 9.88 8.24 -7.68
C LEU A 164 8.89 9.41 -7.80
N LYS A 165 9.01 10.46 -6.96
CA LYS A 165 8.05 11.58 -6.90
C LYS A 165 7.85 12.32 -8.21
N ASP A 166 8.86 12.33 -9.09
CA ASP A 166 8.82 13.05 -10.36
C ASP A 166 8.22 12.20 -11.49
N THR A 167 8.07 10.90 -11.25
CA THR A 167 7.55 9.93 -12.24
C THR A 167 6.19 9.35 -11.84
N ASN A 168 5.86 9.34 -10.55
CA ASN A 168 4.65 8.71 -10.01
C ASN A 168 4.03 9.58 -8.92
N ASP A 169 2.70 9.49 -8.76
CA ASP A 169 2.05 9.99 -7.55
C ASP A 169 2.26 8.99 -6.42
N VAL A 170 3.16 9.32 -5.51
CA VAL A 170 3.59 8.44 -4.41
C VAL A 170 2.91 8.81 -3.11
N THR A 171 2.33 7.79 -2.47
CA THR A 171 1.68 7.86 -1.15
C THR A 171 2.11 6.67 -0.28
N PHE A 172 1.77 6.71 1.01
CA PHE A 172 1.99 5.61 1.94
C PHE A 172 0.66 5.14 2.53
N THR A 173 0.48 3.82 2.63
CA THR A 173 -0.61 3.22 3.41
C THR A 173 0.02 2.59 4.65
N ILE A 174 -0.16 3.21 5.80
CA ILE A 174 0.35 2.68 7.07
C ILE A 174 -0.66 1.68 7.59
N TRP A 175 -0.24 0.45 7.86
CA TRP A 175 -1.10 -0.56 8.46
C TRP A 175 -0.48 -1.23 9.68
N SER A 176 -1.32 -1.73 10.59
CA SER A 176 -0.86 -2.41 11.80
C SER A 176 -1.87 -3.48 12.21
N SER A 177 -1.39 -4.62 12.71
CA SER A 177 -2.25 -5.58 13.42
C SER A 177 -2.50 -5.10 14.86
N ALA A 178 -3.57 -5.59 15.49
CA ALA A 178 -3.94 -5.25 16.89
C ALA A 178 -2.82 -5.52 17.91
N ASN A 179 -1.98 -6.52 17.64
CA ASN A 179 -0.92 -6.95 18.55
C ASN A 179 0.48 -6.52 18.10
N ASP A 180 0.59 -5.63 17.10
CA ASP A 180 1.90 -5.15 16.65
C ASP A 180 2.50 -4.19 17.68
N ALA A 181 3.78 -4.39 18.00
CA ALA A 181 4.54 -3.40 18.75
C ALA A 181 4.79 -2.18 17.84
N VAL A 182 4.35 -1.00 18.28
CA VAL A 182 4.50 0.26 17.53
C VAL A 182 5.00 1.36 18.45
N ASN A 183 6.08 2.03 18.05
CA ASN A 183 6.53 3.26 18.69
C ASN A 183 5.68 4.43 18.16
N ILE A 184 4.75 4.92 19.00
CA ILE A 184 3.75 5.93 18.63
C ILE A 184 4.41 7.25 18.20
N GLU A 185 5.38 7.75 18.97
CA GLU A 185 6.06 9.01 18.67
C GLU A 185 6.81 8.97 17.34
N LYS A 186 7.55 7.89 17.09
CA LYS A 186 8.25 7.70 15.81
C LYS A 186 7.31 7.51 14.62
N LEU A 187 6.20 6.79 14.82
CA LEU A 187 5.19 6.63 13.77
C LEU A 187 4.52 7.97 13.45
N ARG A 188 4.23 8.76 14.49
CA ARG A 188 3.72 10.13 14.37
C ARG A 188 4.71 11.01 13.61
N GLU A 189 6.00 10.97 13.96
CA GLU A 189 7.06 11.66 13.22
C GLU A 189 7.07 11.29 11.74
N PHE A 190 6.97 9.99 11.41
CA PHE A 190 6.90 9.52 10.03
C PHE A 190 5.69 10.10 9.27
N ILE A 191 4.49 10.06 9.87
CA ILE A 191 3.25 10.57 9.26
C ILE A 191 3.35 12.08 8.99
N PHE A 192 3.82 12.87 9.96
CA PHE A 192 3.96 14.32 9.75
C PHE A 192 5.10 14.66 8.78
N THR A 193 6.15 13.84 8.72
CA THR A 193 7.23 14.00 7.75
C THR A 193 6.76 13.72 6.32
N THR A 194 5.91 12.71 6.13
CA THR A 194 5.38 12.32 4.81
C THR A 194 4.22 13.20 4.36
N GLY A 195 3.43 13.70 5.30
CA GLY A 195 2.26 14.54 5.05
C GLY A 195 0.95 13.76 5.20
N LEU A 196 -0.04 14.36 5.86
CA LEU A 196 -1.36 13.79 6.06
C LEU A 196 -2.14 13.62 4.74
N ASP A 197 -1.86 14.46 3.74
CA ASP A 197 -2.43 14.41 2.41
C ASP A 197 -1.88 13.24 1.56
N ARG A 198 -0.76 12.63 1.98
CA ARG A 198 -0.09 11.52 1.28
C ARG A 198 -0.08 10.22 2.07
N THR A 199 -0.75 10.20 3.23
CA THR A 199 -0.71 9.06 4.13
C THR A 199 -2.12 8.61 4.48
N TYR A 200 -2.43 7.35 4.13
CA TYR A 200 -3.61 6.67 4.65
C TYR A 200 -3.23 5.82 5.86
N VAL A 201 -3.99 5.92 6.95
CA VAL A 201 -3.70 5.25 8.23
C VAL A 201 -4.77 4.19 8.49
N ASP A 202 -4.41 2.93 8.25
CA ASP A 202 -5.24 1.72 8.41
C ASP A 202 -4.77 0.91 9.63
N VAL A 203 -5.01 1.46 10.82
CA VAL A 203 -4.54 0.88 12.08
C VAL A 203 -5.70 0.69 13.07
N PRO A 204 -5.55 -0.19 14.09
CA PRO A 204 -6.57 -0.37 15.12
C PRO A 204 -6.94 0.95 15.80
N ASP A 205 -8.21 1.09 16.19
CA ASP A 205 -8.74 2.33 16.75
C ASP A 205 -7.96 2.85 17.97
N ASP A 206 -7.42 1.95 18.79
CA ASP A 206 -6.64 2.34 19.97
C ASP A 206 -5.30 2.96 19.57
N LEU A 207 -4.61 2.42 18.56
CA LEU A 207 -3.40 3.01 18.00
C LEU A 207 -3.73 4.32 17.28
N HIS A 208 -4.81 4.35 16.50
CA HIS A 208 -5.23 5.56 15.80
C HIS A 208 -5.48 6.73 16.77
N ARG A 209 -6.17 6.50 17.88
CA ARG A 209 -6.39 7.53 18.91
C ARG A 209 -5.09 8.03 19.54
N LYS A 210 -4.13 7.13 19.80
CA LYS A 210 -2.84 7.47 20.40
C LYS A 210 -1.94 8.29 19.46
N LEU A 211 -2.18 8.28 18.15
CA LEU A 211 -1.41 9.07 17.20
C LEU A 211 -1.75 10.57 17.24
N HIS A 212 -2.94 10.94 17.73
CA HIS A 212 -3.41 12.33 17.86
C HIS A 212 -3.13 13.18 16.60
N LEU A 213 -3.49 12.65 15.43
CA LEU A 213 -3.17 13.24 14.12
C LEU A 213 -3.91 14.56 13.83
N ASP A 214 -4.96 14.85 14.58
CA ASP A 214 -5.74 16.07 14.57
C ASP A 214 -5.08 17.24 15.32
N GLU A 215 -4.07 16.96 16.16
CA GLU A 215 -3.36 17.99 16.90
C GLU A 215 -2.29 18.68 16.05
N ASN A 216 -2.50 19.97 15.78
CA ASN A 216 -1.63 20.84 14.97
C ASN A 216 -0.21 21.08 15.53
N SER A 217 0.12 20.59 16.73
CA SER A 217 1.39 20.87 17.41
C SER A 217 2.61 20.36 16.63
N PHE A 218 2.53 19.14 16.08
CA PHE A 218 3.62 18.53 15.31
C PHE A 218 3.74 19.06 13.88
N SER A 219 2.63 19.50 13.27
CA SER A 219 2.62 20.13 11.93
C SER A 219 3.53 21.38 11.90
N ASN A 220 3.54 22.15 12.99
CA ASN A 220 4.39 23.33 13.14
C ASN A 220 5.87 23.01 13.44
N THR A 221 6.16 21.81 13.96
CA THR A 221 7.52 21.35 14.31
C THR A 221 8.21 20.66 13.14
N CYS A 222 7.47 19.91 12.31
CA CYS A 222 7.99 19.29 11.09
C CYS A 222 8.08 20.32 9.94
N LYS A 223 8.94 21.34 10.11
CA LYS A 223 9.06 22.48 9.18
C LYS A 223 9.57 22.13 7.77
N LYS A 224 9.99 20.88 7.53
CA LYS A 224 10.43 20.39 6.22
C LYS A 224 9.47 19.33 5.73
N THR A 225 8.65 19.71 4.74
CA THR A 225 7.78 18.80 4.00
C THR A 225 8.59 17.68 3.35
N LEU A 226 7.95 16.55 3.07
CA LEU A 226 8.57 15.41 2.37
C LEU A 226 9.33 15.82 1.10
N GLN A 227 8.81 16.80 0.37
CA GLN A 227 9.44 17.37 -0.82
C GLN A 227 10.74 18.13 -0.52
N ALA A 228 10.78 18.92 0.56
CA ALA A 228 11.96 19.70 0.93
C ALA A 228 13.15 18.79 1.30
N ARG A 229 12.86 17.61 1.86
CA ARG A 229 13.87 16.62 2.28
C ARG A 229 14.49 15.86 1.10
N CYS A 230 14.01 16.03 -0.12
CA CYS A 230 14.65 15.45 -1.31
C CYS A 230 15.87 16.23 -1.79
N PHE A 231 16.14 17.39 -1.19
CA PHE A 231 17.24 18.28 -1.54
C PHE A 231 18.27 18.43 -0.40
N ASP A 232 18.06 17.70 0.71
CA ASP A 232 19.00 17.58 1.84
C ASP A 232 19.89 16.34 1.65
#